data_AF-A0A4U7D1T4-F1
#
_entry.id   AF-A0A4U7D1T4-F1
#
_cell.length_a   1.000
_cell.length_b   1.000
_cell.length_c   1.000
_cell.angle_alpha   90.00
_cell.angle_beta   90.00
_cell.angle_gamma   90.00
#
_symmetry.space_group_name_H-M   'P 1'
#
loop_
_entity.id
_entity.type
_entity.pdbx_description
1 polymer ?
#
loop_
_entity_poly.entity_id
_entity_poly.type
_entity_poly.pdbx_seq_one_letter_code
_entity_poly.pdbx_strand_id
1 'polypeptide(L)' 'ASEVRLSEEPADGETLYVLFSRSGYTDDLKNTADARNDVRLFELSDLIHAEPNA' A
#
# COMPACT_ATOMS: atom_id res chain seq x y z
N ALA A 1 -4.68 13.47 20.51
CA ALA A 1 -4.40 12.53 19.41
C ALA A 1 -3.42 11.50 19.94
N SER A 2 -3.75 10.22 19.88
CA SER A 2 -2.89 9.15 20.40
C SER A 2 -1.90 8.77 19.31
N GLU A 3 -0.67 9.25 19.41
CA GLU A 3 0.43 8.77 18.58
C GLU A 3 0.66 7.29 18.90
N VAL A 4 0.31 6.43 17.96
CA VAL A 4 0.60 5.01 18.00
C VAL A 4 2.12 4.88 17.96
N ARG A 5 2.74 4.60 19.11
CA ARG A 5 4.14 4.22 19.18
C ARG A 5 4.26 2.79 18.68
N LEU A 6 4.63 2.65 17.40
CA LEU A 6 5.11 1.38 16.89
C LEU A 6 6.35 1.00 17.72
N SER A 7 6.34 -0.22 18.27
CA SER A 7 7.48 -0.86 18.92
C SER A 7 8.74 -0.63 18.10
N GLU A 8 9.85 -0.34 18.78
CA GLU A 8 11.22 -0.17 18.27
C GLU A 8 11.36 -0.66 16.82
N GLU A 9 11.50 0.30 15.90
CA GLU A 9 11.68 0.06 14.48
C GLU A 9 12.72 -1.06 14.27
N PRO A 10 12.47 -2.08 13.43
CA PRO A 10 13.53 -3.00 13.09
C PRO A 10 14.67 -2.16 12.50
N ALA A 11 15.83 -2.15 13.16
CA ALA A 11 16.90 -1.19 12.87
C ALA A 11 17.39 -1.22 11.41
N ASP A 12 17.09 -2.29 10.68
CA ASP A 12 17.46 -2.54 9.28
C ASP A 12 16.24 -2.71 8.34
N GLY A 13 15.06 -2.19 8.71
CA GLY A 13 13.86 -2.27 7.89
C GLY A 13 13.88 -1.23 6.76
N GLU A 14 13.89 -1.67 5.50
CA GLU A 14 13.63 -0.77 4.38
C GLU A 14 12.18 -0.28 4.41
N THR A 15 11.98 1.05 4.32
CA THR A 15 10.63 1.64 4.33
C THR A 15 9.88 1.25 3.05
N LEU A 16 8.67 0.70 3.21
CA LEU A 16 7.77 0.40 2.09
C LEU A 16 6.60 1.39 2.07
N TYR A 17 6.41 2.08 0.95
CA TYR A 17 5.29 3.00 0.72
C TYR A 17 4.17 2.28 -0.02
N VAL A 18 2.95 2.38 0.52
CA VAL A 18 1.77 1.72 -0.05
C VAL A 18 0.72 2.76 -0.41
N LEU A 19 0.26 2.72 -1.66
CA LEU A 19 -0.86 3.53 -2.15
C LEU A 19 -2.07 2.63 -2.40
N PHE A 20 -3.25 3.15 -2.05
CA PHE A 20 -4.53 2.51 -2.33
C PHE A 20 -5.39 3.42 -3.18
N SER A 21 -6.01 2.86 -4.22
CA SER A 21 -6.97 3.57 -5.06
C SER A 21 -8.19 2.71 -5.30
N ARG A 22 -9.36 3.35 -5.36
CA ARG A 22 -10.59 2.71 -5.84
C ARG A 22 -10.77 2.86 -7.35
N SER A 23 -10.21 3.92 -7.91
CA SER A 23 -10.44 4.33 -9.30
C SER A 23 -9.32 3.89 -10.25
N GLY A 24 -8.35 3.11 -9.76
CA GLY A 24 -7.13 2.84 -10.49
C GLY A 24 -6.09 3.93 -10.43
N TYR A 25 -5.03 3.72 -11.22
CA TYR A 25 -3.89 4.62 -11.38
C TYR A 25 -3.68 4.92 -12.87
N THR A 26 -3.17 6.12 -13.15
CA THR A 26 -2.71 6.50 -14.48
C THR A 26 -1.42 5.75 -14.84
N ASP A 27 -1.14 5.61 -16.14
CA ASP A 27 -0.01 4.81 -16.60
C ASP A 27 1.35 5.41 -16.20
N ASP A 28 1.46 6.73 -16.13
CA ASP A 28 2.65 7.42 -15.62
C ASP A 28 2.94 7.07 -14.15
N LEU A 29 1.89 6.96 -13.33
CA LEU A 29 2.01 6.59 -11.92
C LEU A 29 2.37 5.10 -11.76
N LYS A 30 1.80 4.22 -12.57
CA LYS A 30 2.18 2.79 -12.61
C LYS A 30 3.65 2.63 -13.01
N ASN A 31 4.07 3.28 -14.10
CA ASN A 31 5.47 3.23 -14.56
C ASN A 31 6.45 3.77 -13.50
N THR A 32 6.06 4.82 -12.78
CA THR A 32 6.87 5.37 -11.69
C THR A 32 6.99 4.41 -10.51
N ALA A 33 5.90 3.72 -10.17
CA ALA A 33 5.89 2.70 -9.12
C ALA A 33 6.71 1.46 -9.52
N ASP A 34 6.62 1.00 -10.75
CA ASP A 34 7.40 -0.14 -11.25
C ASP A 34 8.91 0.13 -11.25
N ALA A 35 9.33 1.38 -11.45
CA ALA A 35 10.72 1.81 -11.34
C ALA A 35 11.23 1.87 -9.88
N ARG A 36 10.35 1.78 -8.89
CA ARG A 36 10.63 1.93 -7.46
C ARG A 36 10.38 0.63 -6.70
N ASN A 37 11.43 0.04 -6.16
CA ASN A 37 11.32 -1.20 -5.39
C ASN A 37 10.58 -1.04 -4.05
N ASP A 38 10.47 0.20 -3.56
CA ASP A 38 9.89 0.61 -2.28
C ASP A 38 8.43 1.07 -2.35
N VAL A 39 7.79 1.00 -3.53
CA VAL A 39 6.39 1.40 -3.71
C VAL A 39 5.53 0.19 -4.08
N ARG A 40 4.33 0.11 -3.52
CA ARG A 40 3.28 -0.84 -3.91
C ARG A 40 1.97 -0.13 -4.15
N LEU A 41 1.30 -0.49 -5.24
CA LEU A 41 -0.03 -0.02 -5.62
C LEU A 41 -1.04 -1.13 -5.36
N PHE A 42 -2.19 -0.79 -4.78
CA PHE A 42 -3.28 -1.73 -4.53
C PHE A 42 -4.60 -1.12 -4.98
N GLU A 43 -5.37 -1.91 -5.71
CA GLU A 43 -6.74 -1.59 -6.07
C GLU A 43 -7.70 -1.99 -4.95
N LEU A 44 -8.92 -1.45 -4.97
CA LEU A 44 -9.95 -1.80 -3.97
C LEU A 44 -10.21 -3.32 -3.90
N SER A 45 -10.17 -4.00 -5.05
CA SER A 45 -10.35 -5.46 -5.14
C SER A 45 -9.28 -6.27 -4.42
N ASP A 46 -8.09 -5.69 -4.23
CA ASP A 46 -6.98 -6.36 -3.54
C ASP A 46 -7.16 -6.31 -2.02
N LEU A 47 -8.05 -5.44 -1.52
CA LEU A 47 -8.26 -5.19 -0.09
C LEU A 47 -9.57 -5.74 0.43
N ILE A 48 -10.62 -5.67 -0.40
CA ILE A 48 -11.96 -6.09 -0.01
C ILE A 48 -12.30 -7.35 -0.80
N HIS A 49 -12.12 -8.49 -0.15
CA HIS A 49 -12.75 -9.72 -0.56
C HIS A 49 -14.22 -9.67 -0.12
N ALA A 50 -15.14 -9.72 -1.08
CA ALA A 50 -16.54 -9.88 -0.77
C ALA A 50 -16.73 -11.30 -0.19
N GLU A 51 -16.76 -11.41 1.13
CA GLU A 51 -17.29 -12.61 1.77
C GLU A 51 -18.76 -12.72 1.34
N PRO A 52 -19.19 -13.83 0.71
CA PRO A 52 -20.61 -14.03 0.47
C PRO A 52 -21.31 -14.05 1.82
N ASN A 53 -22.21 -13.09 2.06
CA ASN A 53 -23.06 -13.09 3.25
C ASN A 53 -23.77 -14.45 3.33
N ALA A 54 -23.38 -15.27 4.30
CA ALA A 54 -24.01 -16.56 4.59
C ALA A 54 -25.40 -16.38 5.20
#